data_AF-A0A383CEM6-F1
#
_entry.id   AF-A0A383CEM6-F1
#
_cell.length_a   1.000
_cell.length_b   1.000
_cell.length_c   1.000
_cell.angle_alpha   90.00
_cell.angle_beta   90.00
_cell.angle_gamma   90.00
#
_symmetry.space_group_name_H-M   'P 1'
#
loop_
_entity.id
_entity.type
_entity.pdbx_description
1 polymer ?
#
loop_
_entity_poly.entity_id
_entity_poly.type
_entity_poly.pdbx_seq_one_letter_code
_entity_poly.pdbx_strand_id
1 'polypeptide(L)' 'MVCVWHGRLVFPSWYLRQKTTKLHAIAGRHTDAEIMARILQRWGYGLIRGSTRKGGKTVVKKMAEVFKNTGIIAVTNDGP' A
#
# COMPACT_ATOMS: atom_id res chain seq x y z
N MET A 1 -9.04 6.77 -1.73
CA MET A 1 -8.34 5.73 -0.93
C MET A 1 -9.10 4.43 -1.10
N VAL A 2 -8.42 3.29 -1.09
CA VAL A 2 -9.02 1.96 -1.21
C VAL A 2 -8.65 1.14 0.02
N CYS A 3 -9.63 0.48 0.61
CA CYS A 3 -9.45 -0.42 1.74
C CYS A 3 -9.79 -1.85 1.31
N VAL A 4 -8.93 -2.81 1.63
CA VAL A 4 -9.11 -4.23 1.28
C VAL A 4 -8.71 -5.10 2.45
N TRP A 5 -9.45 -6.17 2.70
CA TRP A 5 -9.03 -7.17 3.69
C TRP A 5 -7.83 -7.99 3.23
N HIS A 6 -6.92 -8.34 4.15
CA HIS A 6 -5.71 -9.12 3.86
C HIS A 6 -6.03 -10.41 3.08
N GLY A 7 -7.02 -11.17 3.52
CA GLY A 7 -7.42 -12.43 2.90
C GLY A 7 -8.02 -12.30 1.48
N ARG A 8 -8.30 -11.07 1.03
CA ARG A 8 -8.83 -10.78 -0.31
C ARG A 8 -7.94 -9.84 -1.09
N LEU A 9 -6.72 -9.55 -0.66
CA LEU A 9 -5.86 -8.50 -1.24
C LEU A 9 -5.53 -8.75 -2.73
N VAL A 10 -5.23 -9.99 -3.11
CA VAL A 10 -4.61 -10.32 -4.41
C VAL A 10 -5.49 -9.92 -5.60
N PHE A 11 -6.77 -10.30 -5.59
CA PHE A 11 -7.66 -10.08 -6.73
C PHE A 11 -8.00 -8.59 -6.97
N PRO A 12 -8.44 -7.80 -5.95
CA PRO A 12 -8.61 -6.36 -6.05
C PRO A 12 -7.33 -5.64 -6.45
N SER A 13 -6.16 -6.00 -5.90
CA SER A 13 -4.89 -5.39 -6.31
C SER A 13 -4.57 -5.66 -7.79
N TRP A 14 -4.79 -6.89 -8.27
CA TRP A 14 -4.58 -7.24 -9.67
C TRP A 14 -5.56 -6.52 -10.61
N TYR A 15 -6.81 -6.33 -10.19
CA TYR A 15 -7.80 -5.58 -10.95
C TYR A 15 -7.48 -4.08 -10.99
N LEU A 16 -7.18 -3.48 -9.84
CA LEU A 16 -6.88 -2.06 -9.70
C LEU A 16 -5.67 -1.65 -10.53
N ARG A 17 -4.63 -2.50 -10.62
CA ARG A 17 -3.45 -2.21 -11.43
C ARG A 17 -3.78 -1.97 -12.91
N GLN A 18 -4.87 -2.54 -13.43
CA GLN A 18 -5.28 -2.40 -14.84
C GLN A 18 -6.16 -1.18 -15.09
N LYS A 19 -6.84 -0.68 -14.06
CA LYS A 19 -7.86 0.37 -14.18
C LYS A 19 -7.42 1.71 -13.58
N THR A 20 -6.28 1.74 -12.91
CA THR A 20 -5.89 2.88 -12.09
C THR A 20 -4.40 3.12 -12.16
N THR A 21 -4.02 4.39 -12.30
CA THR A 21 -2.63 4.85 -12.26
C THR A 21 -2.33 5.51 -10.91
N LYS A 22 -1.05 5.64 -10.54
CA LYS A 22 -0.59 6.26 -9.28
C LYS A 22 -1.14 5.59 -8.02
N LEU A 23 -1.16 4.26 -8.01
CA LEU A 23 -1.50 3.46 -6.82
C LEU A 23 -0.30 3.37 -5.88
N HIS A 24 -0.54 3.58 -4.59
CA HIS A 24 0.45 3.44 -3.52
C HIS A 24 -0.06 2.48 -2.47
N ALA A 25 0.69 1.43 -2.14
CA ALA A 25 0.34 0.51 -1.06
C ALA A 25 1.17 0.81 0.19
N ILE A 26 0.55 0.65 1.36
CA ILE A 26 1.24 0.71 2.65
C ILE A 26 1.70 -0.71 3.00
N ALA A 27 3.00 -0.89 3.22
CA ALA A 27 3.55 -2.17 3.60
C ALA A 27 4.58 -2.02 4.73
N GLY A 28 4.52 -2.95 5.69
CA GLY A 28 5.50 -3.05 6.76
C GLY A 28 6.90 -3.46 6.26
N ARG A 29 7.84 -3.58 7.19
CA ARG A 29 9.20 -4.10 6.96
C ARG A 29 9.40 -5.53 7.47
N HIS A 30 8.31 -6.23 7.77
CA HIS A 30 8.34 -7.64 8.18
C HIS A 30 8.57 -8.54 6.95
N THR A 31 9.12 -9.73 7.18
CA THR A 31 9.57 -10.64 6.11
C THR A 31 8.41 -11.12 5.21
N ASP A 32 7.25 -11.36 5.80
CA ASP A 32 6.00 -11.70 5.12
C ASP A 32 5.45 -10.55 4.25
N ALA A 33 5.43 -9.34 4.81
CA ALA A 33 5.02 -8.13 4.10
C ALA A 33 5.95 -7.80 2.92
N GLU A 34 7.21 -8.24 2.98
CA GLU A 34 8.20 -8.03 1.90
C GLU A 34 7.84 -8.80 0.62
N ILE A 35 7.28 -10.01 0.75
CA ILE A 35 6.82 -10.80 -0.40
C ILE A 35 5.74 -10.01 -1.16
N MET A 36 4.71 -9.57 -0.44
CA MET A 36 3.63 -8.78 -1.04
C MET A 36 4.11 -7.44 -1.57
N ALA A 37 5.04 -6.76 -0.88
CA ALA A 37 5.61 -5.51 -1.33
C ALA A 37 6.33 -5.66 -2.68
N ARG A 38 7.12 -6.73 -2.87
CA ARG A 38 7.79 -7.01 -4.14
C ARG A 38 6.81 -7.31 -5.28
N ILE A 39 5.75 -8.05 -4.99
CA ILE A 39 4.67 -8.32 -5.97
C ILE A 39 4.02 -7.00 -6.39
N LEU A 40 3.59 -6.18 -5.43
CA LEU A 40 2.94 -4.89 -5.71
C LEU A 40 3.87 -3.93 -6.46
N GLN A 41 5.16 -3.88 -6.13
CA GLN A 41 6.14 -3.09 -6.86
C GLN A 41 6.28 -3.54 -8.31
N ARG A 42 6.36 -4.86 -8.57
CA ARG A 42 6.35 -5.40 -9.94
C ARG A 42 5.05 -5.11 -10.68
N TRP A 43 3.95 -4.95 -9.96
CA TRP A 43 2.65 -4.56 -10.50
C TRP A 43 2.50 -3.04 -10.71
N GLY A 44 3.55 -2.26 -10.47
CA GLY A 44 3.56 -0.81 -10.70
C GLY A 44 3.05 0.02 -9.53
N TYR A 45 2.85 -0.57 -8.35
CA TYR A 45 2.49 0.19 -7.15
C TYR A 45 3.71 0.96 -6.62
N GLY A 46 3.48 2.21 -6.25
CA GLY A 46 4.34 2.88 -5.29
C GLY A 46 4.21 2.23 -3.91
N LEU A 47 5.29 2.24 -3.13
CA LEU A 47 5.29 1.66 -1.79
C LEU A 47 5.55 2.72 -0.73
N ILE A 48 4.65 2.83 0.23
CA ILE A 48 4.84 3.60 1.46
C ILE A 48 5.27 2.61 2.55
N ARG A 49 6.55 2.64 2.91
CA ARG A 49 7.12 1.76 3.94
C ARG A 49 7.10 2.42 5.31
N GLY A 50 6.63 1.69 6.31
CA GLY A 50 6.61 2.12 7.72
C GLY A 50 7.02 1.01 8.69
N SER A 51 7.50 1.38 9.88
CA SER A 51 7.66 0.45 11.01
C SER A 51 6.63 0.75 12.08
N THR A 52 6.08 -0.30 12.68
CA THR A 52 5.00 -0.26 13.68
C THR A 52 5.40 0.47 14.96
N ARG A 53 6.70 0.59 15.26
CA ARG A 53 7.20 1.15 16.55
C ARG A 53 7.60 2.63 16.51
N LYS A 54 8.05 3.16 15.37
CA LYS A 54 8.53 4.56 15.26
C LYS A 54 8.19 5.24 13.93
N GLY A 55 7.60 4.54 12.96
CA GLY A 55 7.44 5.02 11.58
C GLY A 55 6.08 5.63 11.22
N GLY A 56 5.10 5.60 12.13
CA GLY A 56 3.71 6.00 11.82
C GLY A 56 3.58 7.44 11.33
N LYS A 57 4.22 8.41 12.01
CA LYS A 57 4.21 9.83 11.59
C LYS A 57 4.77 10.02 10.17
N THR A 58 5.83 9.29 9.82
CA THR A 58 6.44 9.34 8.48
C THR A 58 5.52 8.74 7.42
N VAL A 59 4.81 7.65 7.74
CA VAL A 59 3.81 7.06 6.83
C VAL A 59 2.69 8.06 6.57
N VAL A 60 2.11 8.65 7.61
CA VAL A 60 1.03 9.65 7.47
C VAL A 60 1.49 10.85 6.64
N LYS A 61 2.71 11.36 6.86
CA LYS A 61 3.28 12.45 6.05
C LYS A 61 3.37 12.07 4.57
N LYS A 62 3.89 10.87 4.26
CA LYS A 62 3.97 10.36 2.88
C LYS A 62 2.59 10.15 2.26
N MET A 63 1.61 9.69 3.05
CA MET A 63 0.23 9.57 2.58
C MET A 63 -0.34 10.93 2.18
N ALA A 64 -0.12 11.96 3.00
CA ALA A 64 -0.55 13.32 2.68
C ALA A 64 0.10 13.85 1.39
N GLU A 65 1.38 13.56 1.15
CA GLU A 65 2.07 13.90 -0.10
C GLU A 65 1.48 13.17 -1.31
N VAL A 66 1.12 11.89 -1.17
CA VAL A 66 0.47 11.12 -2.25
C VAL A 66 -0.91 11.68 -2.56
N PHE A 67 -1.71 12.01 -1.54
CA PHE A 67 -3.04 12.61 -1.75
C PHE A 67 -2.97 13.98 -2.41
N LYS A 68 -1.99 14.83 -2.05
CA LYS A 68 -1.76 16.12 -2.73
C LYS A 68 -1.45 15.95 -4.23
N ASN A 69 -0.78 14.86 -4.60
CA ASN A 69 -0.41 14.54 -5.99
C ASN A 69 -1.46 13.71 -6.75
N THR A 70 -2.72 13.73 -6.28
CA THR A 70 -3.86 12.98 -6.84
C THR A 70 -3.67 11.46 -6.90
N GLY A 71 -2.77 10.92 -6.07
CA GLY A 71 -2.50 9.49 -5.98
C GLY A 71 -3.54 8.75 -5.13
N ILE A 72 -3.64 7.44 -5.35
CA ILE A 72 -4.56 6.56 -4.63
C ILE A 72 -3.78 5.67 -3.68
N ILE A 73 -4.17 5.70 -2.41
CA ILE A 73 -3.57 4.85 -1.39
C ILE A 73 -4.43 3.61 -1.16
N ALA A 74 -3.81 2.44 -1.23
CA ALA A 74 -4.35 1.14 -0.88
C ALA A 74 -3.86 0.72 0.51
N VAL A 75 -4.79 0.37 1.38
CA VAL A 75 -4.50 -0.03 2.77
C VAL A 75 -5.28 -1.29 3.12
N THR A 76 -4.68 -2.14 3.95
CA THR A 76 -5.38 -3.23 4.60
C THR A 76 -5.94 -2.75 5.94
N ASN A 77 -7.26 -2.83 6.11
CA ASN A 77 -7.97 -2.25 7.26
C ASN A 77 -8.29 -3.24 8.38
N ASP A 78 -8.02 -4.52 8.17
CA ASP A 78 -8.26 -5.61 9.12
C ASP A 78 -7.07 -5.92 10.03
N GLY A 79 -5.95 -5.20 9.91
CA GLY A 79 -4.74 -5.47 10.69
C GLY A 79 -4.19 -6.90 10.45
N PRO A 80 -3.04 -7.27 11.05
CA PRO A 80 -2.86 -8.66 11.45
C PRO A 80 -3.88 -9.05 12.52
#